data_AF-A0A010T6G6-F1
#
_entry.id   AF-A0A010T6G6-F1
#
_cell.length_a   1.000
_cell.length_b   1.000
_cell.length_c   1.000
_cell.angle_alpha   90.00
_cell.angle_beta   90.00
_cell.angle_gamma   90.00
#
_symmetry.space_group_name_H-M   'P 1'
#
loop_
_entity.id
_entity.type
_entity.pdbx_description
1 polymer ?
#
loop_
_entity_poly.entity_id
_entity_poly.type
_entity_poly.pdbx_seq_one_letter_code
_entity_poly.pdbx_strand_id
1 'polypeptide(L)'
;MAIIAPCMASAEPRPEHMVYLRAIDPGIEQDIRYASAHNFTGHPLDGYGAAECLLSLDAAKALARVQTALRAQGYGLKVFDCYRPSRAVADMGRFATQPGDPRKAEFYPRVDKQDFWRLGYVARVSNHSKGGTVDLTLTGPAALPAQTWNPSAAQVDCAAPYEQRWHDGAVDMGTGFDCFDERAHTDSSTINATARENRQRLGNAMQKEGFSGYSKEWWHFTYTGNDALKNVMDFPITPLESSDTDPQPHAAQAQVPDTSNQLIVVTTKNWTDIQGTAQRYERQGKTFQKYGASFPVVVGKSGLAWGKGLSVVDQREGPIKREGDGKAPAGLFKLGTAFGYDSTADTRLPYLALTSTTECVDDSHSKRYNELVDGSKIAKDWNSSEHMRRDDDMYRQGIVIEHNTPASADSGSCIFFHIWRAPTSPTLGCTAMDPADIARLFSWLDPRQSPLLVQLPEAEYEHFRERWNLPQH
;
A
#
# COMPACT_ATOMS: atom_id res chain seq x y z
N MET A 1 43.91 4.22 30.47
CA MET A 1 42.48 4.53 30.31
C MET A 1 42.09 4.15 28.89
N ALA A 2 41.46 3.00 28.71
CA ALA A 2 40.87 2.63 27.42
C ALA A 2 39.44 3.17 27.40
N ILE A 3 39.16 4.10 26.48
CA ILE A 3 37.84 4.66 26.26
C ILE A 3 37.04 3.59 25.49
N ILE A 4 36.10 2.95 26.17
CA ILE A 4 35.12 2.07 25.54
C ILE A 4 34.10 3.00 24.85
N ALA A 5 34.19 3.11 23.53
CA ALA A 5 33.12 3.72 22.74
C ALA A 5 31.90 2.78 22.78
N PRO A 6 30.71 3.25 23.20
CA PRO A 6 29.52 2.43 23.16
C PRO A 6 29.16 2.14 21.71
N CYS A 7 29.08 0.86 21.36
CA CYS A 7 28.55 0.40 20.09
C CYS A 7 27.08 0.85 20.03
N MET A 8 26.77 1.89 19.26
CA MET A 8 25.38 2.23 18.96
C MET A 8 24.86 1.10 18.08
N ALA A 9 24.02 0.24 18.65
CA ALA A 9 23.26 -0.73 17.88
C ALA A 9 22.45 0.06 16.84
N SER A 10 22.80 -0.09 15.56
CA SER A 10 22.01 0.45 14.47
C SER A 10 20.60 -0.09 14.60
N ALA A 11 19.60 0.79 14.59
CA ALA A 11 18.21 0.38 14.57
C ALA A 11 17.96 -0.54 13.35
N GLU A 12 17.15 -1.59 13.55
CA GLU A 12 16.73 -2.44 12.43
C GLU A 12 15.99 -1.57 11.38
N PRO A 13 16.23 -1.77 10.08
CA PRO A 13 15.46 -1.08 9.06
C PRO A 13 14.00 -1.57 9.09
N ARG A 14 13.06 -0.68 8.77
CA ARG A 14 11.64 -1.03 8.58
C ARG A 14 11.52 -2.16 7.54
N PRO A 15 10.92 -3.31 7.88
CA PRO A 15 10.63 -4.35 6.91
C PRO A 15 9.66 -3.86 5.86
N GLU A 16 9.92 -4.26 4.64
CA GLU A 16 9.16 -3.93 3.44
C GLU A 16 7.65 -4.19 3.52
N HIS A 17 7.25 -5.30 4.14
CA HIS A 17 5.84 -5.64 4.31
C HIS A 17 5.11 -4.74 5.30
N MET A 18 5.82 -3.90 6.06
CA MET A 18 5.26 -2.95 7.01
C MET A 18 5.02 -1.61 6.32
N VAL A 19 3.76 -1.28 6.08
CA VAL A 19 3.34 -0.08 5.34
C VAL A 19 2.65 0.92 6.26
N TYR A 20 2.73 2.19 5.91
CA TYR A 20 1.98 3.24 6.58
C TYR A 20 0.49 3.13 6.24
N LEU A 21 -0.35 3.12 7.26
CA LEU A 21 -1.80 2.98 7.07
C LEU A 21 -2.37 4.13 6.24
N ARG A 22 -1.88 5.37 6.43
CA ARG A 22 -2.36 6.53 5.66
C ARG A 22 -1.98 6.51 4.19
N ALA A 23 -0.95 5.75 3.80
CA ALA A 23 -0.68 5.52 2.39
C ALA A 23 -1.77 4.61 1.80
N ILE A 24 -2.22 3.61 2.55
CA ILE A 24 -3.22 2.61 2.12
C ILE A 24 -4.64 3.18 2.14
N ASP A 25 -5.02 3.85 3.22
CA ASP A 25 -6.30 4.56 3.36
C ASP A 25 -6.07 5.84 4.19
N PRO A 26 -5.89 7.01 3.52
CA PRO A 26 -5.72 8.28 4.21
C PRO A 26 -6.98 8.74 4.95
N GLY A 27 -8.09 8.02 4.75
CA GLY A 27 -9.37 8.29 5.36
C GLY A 27 -9.58 7.70 6.75
N ILE A 28 -8.62 6.91 7.26
CA ILE A 28 -8.63 6.40 8.64
C ILE A 28 -7.89 7.41 9.53
N GLU A 29 -8.57 7.91 10.56
CA GLU A 29 -7.99 8.87 11.49
C GLU A 29 -6.89 8.22 12.32
N GLN A 30 -5.78 8.93 12.55
CA GLN A 30 -4.67 8.44 13.38
C GLN A 30 -4.47 9.35 14.59
N ASP A 31 -4.57 8.78 15.78
CA ASP A 31 -4.33 9.42 17.07
C ASP A 31 -3.34 8.55 17.87
N ILE A 32 -2.11 8.44 17.35
CA ILE A 32 -1.10 7.47 17.82
C ILE A 32 -0.59 7.85 19.21
N ARG A 33 -1.20 7.27 20.26
CA ARG A 33 -1.05 7.74 21.64
C ARG A 33 0.35 7.59 22.20
N TYR A 34 1.04 6.52 21.81
CA TYR A 34 2.39 6.24 22.28
C TYR A 34 3.46 7.12 21.65
N ALA A 35 3.14 7.92 20.62
CA ALA A 35 4.00 8.98 20.11
C ALA A 35 3.90 10.29 20.91
N SER A 36 3.07 10.34 21.96
CA SER A 36 2.86 11.52 22.80
C SER A 36 2.90 11.16 24.28
N ALA A 37 2.85 12.16 25.16
CA ALA A 37 2.72 11.95 26.60
C ALA A 37 1.28 11.63 27.07
N HIS A 38 0.28 11.63 26.18
CA HIS A 38 -1.10 11.29 26.52
C HIS A 38 -1.35 9.78 26.45
N ASN A 39 -0.63 9.04 27.28
CA ASN A 39 -0.82 7.61 27.48
C ASN A 39 -0.51 7.24 28.94
N PHE A 40 -0.74 6.00 29.34
CA PHE A 40 -0.64 5.59 30.75
C PHE A 40 0.76 5.76 31.38
N THR A 41 1.84 5.81 30.59
CA THR A 41 3.21 6.03 31.08
C THR A 41 3.56 7.51 31.27
N GLY A 42 2.76 8.42 30.71
CA GLY A 42 2.97 9.87 30.79
C GLY A 42 4.13 10.41 29.94
N HIS A 43 4.68 9.63 29.01
CA HIS A 43 5.72 10.06 28.06
C HIS A 43 5.60 9.30 26.73
N PRO A 44 6.12 9.84 25.61
CA PRO A 44 6.24 9.08 24.37
C PRO A 44 7.12 7.84 24.57
N LEU A 45 6.68 6.70 24.06
CA LEU A 45 7.41 5.44 24.26
C LEU A 45 8.61 5.32 23.33
N ASP A 46 9.63 4.60 23.78
CA ASP A 46 10.81 4.29 22.98
C ASP A 46 10.43 3.74 21.60
N GLY A 47 11.03 4.30 20.53
CA GLY A 47 10.80 3.86 19.16
C GLY A 47 9.63 4.53 18.44
N TYR A 48 8.77 5.28 19.12
CA TYR A 48 7.78 6.16 18.48
C TYR A 48 8.41 7.49 18.08
N GLY A 49 9.18 7.51 16.99
CA GLY A 49 9.75 8.74 16.43
C GLY A 49 8.74 9.60 15.67
N ALA A 50 7.55 9.07 15.39
CA ALA A 50 6.45 9.79 14.75
C ALA A 50 5.08 9.22 15.15
N ALA A 51 4.04 10.05 15.01
CA ALA A 51 2.65 9.65 15.18
C ALA A 51 2.10 8.99 13.90
N GLU A 52 2.68 7.84 13.56
CA GLU A 52 2.33 7.07 12.36
C GLU A 52 1.90 5.64 12.72
N CYS A 53 0.79 5.19 12.14
CA CYS A 53 0.37 3.80 12.19
C CYS A 53 1.04 3.01 11.06
N LEU A 54 1.85 2.01 11.42
CA LEU A 54 2.35 1.00 10.49
C LEU A 54 1.69 -0.35 10.75
N LEU A 55 1.33 -1.05 9.67
CA LEU A 55 0.78 -2.40 9.71
C LEU A 55 1.41 -3.23 8.61
N SER A 56 1.34 -4.55 8.74
CA SER A 56 1.58 -5.42 7.58
C SER A 56 0.63 -5.03 6.45
N LEU A 57 1.09 -5.12 5.20
CA LEU A 57 0.30 -4.74 4.02
C LEU A 57 -1.08 -5.41 3.99
N ASP A 58 -1.15 -6.68 4.35
CA ASP A 58 -2.42 -7.43 4.37
C ASP A 58 -3.36 -6.93 5.46
N ALA A 59 -2.85 -6.67 6.67
CA ALA A 59 -3.64 -6.09 7.74
C ALA A 59 -4.11 -4.67 7.40
N ALA A 60 -3.26 -3.84 6.78
CA ALA A 60 -3.63 -2.50 6.34
C ALA A 60 -4.74 -2.53 5.27
N LYS A 61 -4.62 -3.41 4.28
CA LYS A 61 -5.66 -3.61 3.25
C LYS A 61 -6.96 -4.15 3.83
N ALA A 62 -6.88 -5.07 4.79
CA ALA A 62 -8.06 -5.58 5.50
C ALA A 62 -8.74 -4.45 6.28
N LEU A 63 -7.96 -3.63 6.99
CA LEU A 63 -8.48 -2.49 7.74
C LEU A 63 -9.15 -1.44 6.84
N ALA A 64 -8.60 -1.18 5.64
CA ALA A 64 -9.23 -0.30 4.64
C ALA A 64 -10.61 -0.84 4.15
N ARG A 65 -10.78 -2.16 4.08
CA ARG A 65 -12.09 -2.77 3.78
C ARG A 65 -13.06 -2.63 4.95
N VAL A 66 -12.59 -2.76 6.19
CA VAL A 66 -13.39 -2.46 7.40
C VAL A 66 -13.86 -1.00 7.36
N GLN A 67 -12.95 -0.06 7.07
CA GLN A 67 -13.27 1.37 6.93
C GLN A 67 -14.34 1.60 5.87
N THR A 68 -14.20 0.98 4.70
CA THR A 68 -15.18 1.07 3.60
C THR A 68 -16.57 0.58 4.05
N ALA A 69 -16.64 -0.56 4.75
CA ALA A 69 -17.89 -1.13 5.23
C ALA A 69 -18.58 -0.30 6.33
N LEU A 70 -17.79 0.33 7.21
CA LEU A 70 -18.30 1.21 8.26
C LEU A 70 -18.76 2.56 7.71
N ARG A 71 -18.06 3.10 6.71
CA ARG A 71 -18.46 4.34 6.02
C ARG A 71 -19.83 4.25 5.39
N ALA A 72 -20.17 3.09 4.83
CA ALA A 72 -21.53 2.84 4.31
C ALA A 72 -22.63 2.92 5.38
N GLN A 73 -22.26 2.83 6.66
CA GLN A 73 -23.16 2.95 7.82
C GLN A 73 -23.05 4.32 8.52
N GLY A 74 -22.26 5.26 7.98
CA GLY A 74 -22.02 6.58 8.58
C GLY A 74 -20.96 6.60 9.69
N TYR A 75 -20.17 5.53 9.84
CA TYR A 75 -19.08 5.46 10.82
C TYR A 75 -17.71 5.54 10.13
N GLY A 76 -16.69 5.96 10.87
CA GLY A 76 -15.30 5.88 10.47
C GLY A 76 -14.45 5.15 11.51
N LEU A 77 -13.21 4.85 11.16
CA LEU A 77 -12.21 4.30 12.06
C LEU A 77 -11.23 5.38 12.53
N LYS A 78 -10.80 5.23 13.79
CA LYS A 78 -9.66 5.94 14.37
C LYS A 78 -8.73 4.95 15.05
N VAL A 79 -7.43 4.99 14.72
CA VAL A 79 -6.42 4.10 15.31
C VAL A 79 -5.61 4.82 16.39
N PHE A 80 -5.33 4.12 17.48
CA PHE A 80 -4.54 4.58 18.62
C PHE A 80 -3.15 3.95 18.68
N ASP A 81 -3.04 2.71 18.24
CA ASP A 81 -1.77 2.00 18.09
C ASP A 81 -1.84 0.95 16.98
N CYS A 82 -0.69 0.64 16.38
CA CYS A 82 -0.54 -0.35 15.31
C CYS A 82 0.72 -1.18 15.56
N TYR A 83 1.70 -1.20 14.66
CA TYR A 83 3.01 -1.75 14.97
C TYR A 83 3.64 -1.03 16.16
N ARG A 84 4.04 -1.82 17.17
CA ARG A 84 4.72 -1.35 18.38
C ARG A 84 6.12 -1.96 18.43
N PRO A 85 7.19 -1.16 18.31
CA PRO A 85 8.55 -1.66 18.43
C PRO A 85 8.77 -2.42 19.74
N SER A 86 9.55 -3.50 19.72
CA SER A 86 9.81 -4.29 20.94
C SER A 86 10.43 -3.45 22.07
N ARG A 87 11.20 -2.40 21.74
CA ARG A 87 11.72 -1.43 22.71
C ARG A 87 10.63 -0.62 23.43
N ALA A 88 9.50 -0.33 22.79
CA ALA A 88 8.35 0.29 23.45
C ALA A 88 7.70 -0.67 24.46
N VAL A 89 7.66 -1.96 24.16
CA VAL A 89 7.19 -2.99 25.10
C VAL A 89 8.12 -3.08 26.31
N ALA A 90 9.44 -3.01 26.08
CA ALA A 90 10.42 -2.94 27.15
C ALA A 90 10.25 -1.67 28.00
N ASP A 91 9.93 -0.54 27.37
CA ASP A 91 9.64 0.72 28.05
C ASP A 91 8.41 0.65 28.95
N MET A 92 7.29 0.12 28.46
CA MET A 92 6.10 -0.17 29.27
C MET A 92 6.45 -1.08 30.47
N GLY A 93 7.34 -2.07 30.26
CA GLY A 93 7.83 -2.93 31.33
C GLY A 93 8.68 -2.19 32.38
N ARG A 94 9.58 -1.30 31.95
CA ARG A 94 10.34 -0.44 32.87
C ARG A 94 9.40 0.47 33.64
N PHE A 95 8.45 1.12 32.96
CA PHE A 95 7.42 1.93 33.60
C PHE A 95 6.73 1.15 34.70
N ALA A 96 6.23 -0.05 34.43
CA ALA A 96 5.46 -0.82 35.39
C ALA A 96 6.29 -1.39 36.57
N THR A 97 7.63 -1.28 36.53
CA THR A 97 8.53 -1.64 37.66
C THR A 97 9.10 -0.44 38.40
N GLN A 98 9.17 0.74 37.78
CA GLN A 98 9.73 1.93 38.38
C GLN A 98 8.71 2.69 39.25
N PRO A 99 9.17 3.40 40.32
CA PRO A 99 8.30 4.28 41.10
C PRO A 99 7.67 5.39 40.26
N GLY A 100 6.44 5.80 40.62
CA GLY A 100 5.75 6.94 40.02
C GLY A 100 4.52 6.54 39.18
N ASP A 101 3.49 7.37 39.26
CA ASP A 101 2.14 7.11 38.75
C ASP A 101 1.60 8.34 37.99
N PRO A 102 2.31 8.83 36.96
CA PRO A 102 2.10 10.15 36.38
C PRO A 102 0.69 10.33 35.81
N ARG A 103 0.04 9.26 35.35
CA ARG A 103 -1.30 9.27 34.73
C ARG A 103 -2.29 8.28 35.38
N LYS A 104 -2.06 7.89 36.65
CA LYS A 104 -2.89 6.88 37.34
C LYS A 104 -4.35 7.27 37.45
N ALA A 105 -4.64 8.53 37.78
CA ALA A 105 -6.02 8.98 37.99
C ALA A 105 -6.87 8.87 36.71
N GLU A 106 -6.23 8.91 35.54
CA GLU A 106 -6.90 8.71 34.25
C GLU A 106 -6.96 7.25 33.84
N PHE A 107 -5.83 6.57 33.65
CA PHE A 107 -5.81 5.28 32.93
C PHE A 107 -5.98 4.04 33.82
N TYR A 108 -5.58 4.09 35.09
CA TYR A 108 -5.59 2.93 35.99
C TYR A 108 -5.90 3.31 37.45
N PRO A 109 -6.97 4.09 37.73
CA PRO A 109 -7.23 4.62 39.07
C PRO A 109 -7.53 3.54 40.12
N ARG A 110 -7.93 2.35 39.67
CA ARG A 110 -8.31 1.20 40.52
C ARG A 110 -7.32 0.04 40.46
N VAL A 111 -6.23 0.18 39.71
CA VAL A 111 -5.24 -0.88 39.49
C VAL A 111 -3.88 -0.39 39.96
N ASP A 112 -3.16 -1.26 40.67
CA ASP A 112 -1.78 -1.00 41.04
C ASP A 112 -0.83 -1.50 39.94
N LYS A 113 0.20 -0.70 39.63
CA LYS A 113 1.18 -1.02 38.57
C LYS A 113 1.81 -2.42 38.70
N GLN A 114 1.97 -2.90 39.93
CA GLN A 114 2.52 -4.23 40.22
C GLN A 114 1.65 -5.36 39.65
N ASP A 115 0.36 -5.11 39.44
CA ASP A 115 -0.60 -6.08 38.93
C ASP A 115 -0.73 -6.07 37.40
N PHE A 116 -0.08 -5.15 36.68
CA PHE A 116 -0.25 -5.01 35.23
C PHE A 116 0.02 -6.31 34.45
N TRP A 117 1.06 -7.05 34.81
CA TRP A 117 1.35 -8.36 34.18
C TRP A 117 0.35 -9.44 34.57
N ARG A 118 -0.04 -9.48 35.85
CA ARG A 118 -0.99 -10.48 36.38
C ARG A 118 -2.36 -10.31 35.72
N LEU A 119 -2.79 -9.06 35.54
CA LEU A 119 -4.06 -8.71 34.92
C LEU A 119 -3.99 -8.73 33.40
N GLY A 120 -2.79 -8.67 32.82
CA GLY A 120 -2.55 -8.81 31.39
C GLY A 120 -2.69 -7.51 30.60
N TYR A 121 -2.52 -6.35 31.25
CA TYR A 121 -2.47 -5.02 30.62
C TYR A 121 -1.09 -4.68 30.07
N VAL A 122 -0.04 -5.31 30.60
CA VAL A 122 1.32 -5.23 30.06
C VAL A 122 1.81 -6.64 29.76
N ALA A 123 2.28 -6.84 28.53
CA ALA A 123 2.83 -8.11 28.07
C ALA A 123 4.36 -8.06 28.00
N ARG A 124 5.02 -9.21 28.19
CA ARG A 124 6.47 -9.35 27.95
C ARG A 124 6.80 -9.41 26.45
N VAL A 125 5.85 -9.89 25.65
CA VAL A 125 5.91 -9.96 24.19
C VAL A 125 4.54 -9.53 23.68
N SER A 126 4.51 -8.51 22.81
CA SER A 126 3.26 -7.99 22.25
C SER A 126 3.02 -8.50 20.83
N ASN A 127 1.77 -8.78 20.48
CA ASN A 127 1.40 -9.06 19.09
C ASN A 127 1.49 -7.82 18.19
N HIS A 128 1.47 -6.61 18.75
CA HIS A 128 1.75 -5.37 18.02
C HIS A 128 3.15 -5.36 17.41
N SER A 129 4.13 -5.96 18.09
CA SER A 129 5.50 -6.04 17.59
C SER A 129 5.67 -6.97 16.39
N LYS A 130 4.60 -7.67 15.98
CA LYS A 130 4.55 -8.50 14.76
C LYS A 130 3.90 -7.78 13.58
N GLY A 131 3.35 -6.58 13.78
CA GLY A 131 2.78 -5.75 12.70
C GLY A 131 1.38 -6.13 12.20
N GLY A 132 0.76 -7.16 12.75
CA GLY A 132 -0.61 -7.57 12.40
C GLY A 132 -1.70 -7.07 13.35
N THR A 133 -1.36 -6.29 14.38
CA THR A 133 -2.27 -5.90 15.46
C THR A 133 -2.51 -4.41 15.46
N VAL A 134 -3.74 -4.01 15.77
CA VAL A 134 -4.20 -2.62 15.80
C VAL A 134 -5.12 -2.39 16.99
N ASP A 135 -4.94 -1.25 17.63
CA ASP A 135 -5.83 -0.70 18.65
C ASP A 135 -6.63 0.45 18.03
N LEU A 136 -7.95 0.35 18.02
CA LEU A 136 -8.81 1.30 17.30
C LEU A 136 -10.22 1.46 17.87
N THR A 137 -10.92 2.47 17.38
CA THR A 137 -12.29 2.81 17.73
C THR A 137 -13.09 3.28 16.51
N LEU A 138 -14.37 3.61 16.75
CA LEU A 138 -15.28 4.19 15.79
C LEU A 138 -15.41 5.71 15.99
N THR A 139 -15.43 6.46 14.89
CA THR A 139 -15.99 7.82 14.81
C THR A 139 -17.38 7.75 14.16
N GLY A 140 -18.24 8.75 14.37
CA GLY A 140 -19.59 8.71 13.80
C GLY A 140 -20.59 9.69 14.42
N PRO A 141 -21.89 9.56 14.12
CA PRO A 141 -22.91 10.59 14.37
C PRO A 141 -23.11 10.99 15.85
N ALA A 142 -22.79 10.08 16.78
CA ALA A 142 -22.93 10.30 18.22
C ALA A 142 -21.60 10.65 18.92
N ALA A 143 -20.52 10.84 18.16
CA ALA A 143 -19.23 11.20 18.72
C ALA A 143 -19.24 12.67 19.19
N LEU A 144 -18.76 12.90 20.42
CA LEU A 144 -18.48 14.24 20.90
C LEU A 144 -17.25 14.82 20.18
N PRO A 145 -17.19 16.14 19.91
CA PRO A 145 -16.04 16.76 19.26
C PRO A 145 -14.74 16.48 20.00
N ALA A 146 -13.67 16.15 19.26
CA ALA A 146 -12.36 15.93 19.85
C ALA A 146 -11.84 17.19 20.54
N GLN A 147 -11.31 17.02 21.75
CA GLN A 147 -10.59 18.05 22.50
C GLN A 147 -9.11 18.00 22.16
N THR A 148 -8.42 19.13 22.25
CA THR A 148 -6.95 19.14 22.21
C THR A 148 -6.41 18.78 23.59
N TRP A 149 -5.64 17.70 23.69
CA TRP A 149 -5.00 17.36 24.94
C TRP A 149 -3.85 18.31 25.27
N ASN A 150 -3.65 18.58 26.56
CA ASN A 150 -2.47 19.28 27.06
C ASN A 150 -1.95 18.58 28.34
N PRO A 151 -0.63 18.53 28.58
CA PRO A 151 -0.05 17.87 29.75
C PRO A 151 -0.58 18.35 31.10
N SER A 152 -0.98 19.62 31.20
CA SER A 152 -1.52 20.26 32.41
C SER A 152 -3.04 20.04 32.59
N ALA A 153 -3.71 19.34 31.66
CA ALA A 153 -5.12 19.04 31.80
C ALA A 153 -5.37 18.13 33.02
N ALA A 154 -6.45 18.40 33.74
CA ALA A 154 -6.87 17.54 34.85
C ALA A 154 -7.11 16.12 34.33
N GLN A 155 -6.59 15.13 35.06
CA GLN A 155 -6.84 13.73 34.74
C GLN A 155 -8.28 13.38 35.08
N VAL A 156 -8.97 12.75 34.12
CA VAL A 156 -10.32 12.23 34.30
C VAL A 156 -10.26 10.73 34.14
N ASP A 157 -10.89 10.02 35.07
CA ASP A 157 -11.00 8.56 35.05
C ASP A 157 -11.50 8.05 33.69
N CYS A 158 -10.74 7.15 33.07
CA CYS A 158 -11.03 6.55 31.78
C CYS A 158 -12.35 5.76 31.75
N ALA A 159 -12.91 5.41 32.91
CA ALA A 159 -14.20 4.75 33.05
C ALA A 159 -15.31 5.67 33.58
N ALA A 160 -15.08 6.99 33.67
CA ALA A 160 -16.11 7.97 33.97
C ALA A 160 -17.21 7.98 32.87
N PRO A 161 -18.39 8.55 33.13
CA PRO A 161 -19.42 8.73 32.11
C PRO A 161 -18.88 9.42 30.85
N TYR A 162 -19.42 9.05 29.69
CA TYR A 162 -18.89 9.45 28.37
C TYR A 162 -18.71 10.96 28.23
N GLU A 163 -19.69 11.74 28.67
CA GLU A 163 -19.69 13.20 28.62
C GLU A 163 -18.64 13.85 29.52
N GLN A 164 -18.15 13.14 30.54
CA GLN A 164 -17.17 13.65 31.51
C GLN A 164 -15.73 13.31 31.13
N ARG A 165 -15.52 12.19 30.42
CA ARG A 165 -14.19 11.76 29.96
C ARG A 165 -13.58 12.78 29.01
N TRP A 166 -12.27 12.70 28.81
CA TRP A 166 -11.62 13.42 27.72
C TRP A 166 -12.18 12.94 26.37
N HIS A 167 -12.59 13.87 25.51
CA HIS A 167 -13.23 13.55 24.23
C HIS A 167 -12.17 13.43 23.14
N ASP A 168 -11.99 12.23 22.61
CA ASP A 168 -11.03 11.90 21.56
C ASP A 168 -11.66 11.92 20.16
N GLY A 169 -12.91 12.36 20.03
CA GLY A 169 -13.67 12.32 18.78
C GLY A 169 -14.24 10.94 18.45
N ALA A 170 -14.11 9.95 19.32
CA ALA A 170 -14.72 8.64 19.15
C ALA A 170 -16.14 8.59 19.74
N VAL A 171 -16.94 7.63 19.27
CA VAL A 171 -18.23 7.29 19.88
C VAL A 171 -18.03 6.67 21.26
N ASP A 172 -19.09 6.65 22.09
CA ASP A 172 -19.01 6.02 23.40
C ASP A 172 -18.74 4.51 23.27
N MET A 173 -17.60 4.09 23.81
CA MET A 173 -17.18 2.69 23.91
C MET A 173 -17.20 2.19 25.35
N GLY A 174 -17.79 2.94 26.29
CA GLY A 174 -17.94 2.56 27.69
C GLY A 174 -16.72 2.85 28.56
N THR A 175 -15.54 2.94 27.97
CA THR A 175 -14.29 3.46 28.56
C THR A 175 -13.48 4.22 27.51
N GLY A 176 -12.48 4.98 27.93
CA GLY A 176 -11.41 5.45 27.04
C GLY A 176 -10.47 4.31 26.60
N PHE A 177 -9.63 4.60 25.61
CA PHE A 177 -8.49 3.77 25.21
C PHE A 177 -7.47 3.64 26.36
N ASP A 178 -6.79 2.48 26.45
CA ASP A 178 -5.85 2.13 27.52
C ASP A 178 -6.44 2.24 28.94
N CYS A 179 -7.76 2.06 29.07
CA CYS A 179 -8.40 2.02 30.37
C CYS A 179 -8.17 0.67 31.04
N PHE A 180 -7.30 0.62 32.05
CA PHE A 180 -6.97 -0.61 32.76
C PHE A 180 -8.03 -0.88 33.83
N ASP A 181 -9.17 -1.36 33.35
CA ASP A 181 -10.38 -1.63 34.13
C ASP A 181 -11.16 -2.80 33.51
N GLU A 182 -11.85 -3.59 34.32
CA GLU A 182 -12.69 -4.70 33.80
C GLU A 182 -13.83 -4.20 32.90
N ARG A 183 -14.23 -2.92 33.00
CA ARG A 183 -15.16 -2.28 32.06
C ARG A 183 -14.60 -2.21 30.64
N ALA A 184 -13.29 -2.26 30.46
CA ALA A 184 -12.65 -2.28 29.15
C ALA A 184 -12.73 -3.64 28.46
N HIS A 185 -13.05 -4.72 29.19
CA HIS A 185 -13.23 -6.05 28.61
C HIS A 185 -14.34 -6.03 27.55
N THR A 186 -14.11 -6.67 26.40
CA THR A 186 -14.97 -6.58 25.20
C THR A 186 -16.45 -6.81 25.52
N ASP A 187 -16.75 -7.87 26.28
CA ASP A 187 -18.11 -8.29 26.62
C ASP A 187 -18.59 -7.77 28.00
N SER A 188 -18.00 -6.69 28.52
CA SER A 188 -18.38 -6.16 29.83
C SER A 188 -19.88 -5.82 29.91
N SER A 189 -20.58 -6.42 30.87
CA SER A 189 -22.00 -6.15 31.13
C SER A 189 -22.25 -4.86 31.91
N THR A 190 -21.19 -4.27 32.48
CA THR A 190 -21.26 -3.10 33.38
C THR A 190 -21.23 -1.74 32.69
N ILE A 191 -21.00 -1.72 31.37
CA ILE A 191 -21.09 -0.51 30.53
C ILE A 191 -22.52 -0.29 30.04
N ASN A 192 -22.83 0.90 29.52
CA ASN A 192 -24.18 1.20 29.03
C ASN A 192 -24.49 0.46 27.70
N ALA A 193 -25.77 0.48 27.29
CA ALA A 193 -26.23 -0.24 26.10
C ALA A 193 -25.60 0.30 24.80
N THR A 194 -25.49 1.62 24.65
CA THR A 194 -24.87 2.29 23.49
C THR A 194 -23.43 1.84 23.29
N ALA A 195 -22.64 1.82 24.38
CA ALA A 195 -21.27 1.35 24.36
C ALA A 195 -21.15 -0.11 23.91
N ARG A 196 -22.02 -1.00 24.41
CA ARG A 196 -22.05 -2.40 23.98
C ARG A 196 -22.38 -2.53 22.50
N GLU A 197 -23.35 -1.77 22.00
CA GLU A 197 -23.72 -1.78 20.59
C GLU A 197 -22.55 -1.30 19.71
N ASN A 198 -21.85 -0.24 20.10
CA ASN A 198 -20.69 0.25 19.37
C ASN A 198 -19.53 -0.76 19.36
N ARG A 199 -19.25 -1.42 20.49
CA ARG A 199 -18.25 -2.51 20.55
C ARG A 199 -18.63 -3.69 19.65
N GLN A 200 -19.91 -4.09 19.66
CA GLN A 200 -20.41 -5.15 18.77
C GLN A 200 -20.29 -4.75 17.30
N ARG A 201 -20.62 -3.50 16.96
CA ARG A 201 -20.47 -2.97 15.59
C ARG A 201 -19.02 -3.04 15.13
N LEU A 202 -18.08 -2.55 15.95
CA LEU A 202 -16.66 -2.62 15.65
C LEU A 202 -16.20 -4.07 15.53
N GLY A 203 -16.49 -4.90 16.54
CA GLY A 203 -16.09 -6.31 16.57
C GLY A 203 -16.58 -7.10 15.36
N ASN A 204 -17.85 -6.95 14.98
CA ASN A 204 -18.43 -7.63 13.82
C ASN A 204 -17.77 -7.18 12.51
N ALA A 205 -17.49 -5.87 12.36
CA ALA A 205 -16.84 -5.33 11.17
C ALA A 205 -15.40 -5.83 11.04
N MET A 206 -14.65 -5.81 12.15
CA MET A 206 -13.28 -6.32 12.23
C MET A 206 -13.23 -7.83 11.92
N GLN A 207 -14.10 -8.62 12.54
CA GLN A 207 -14.14 -10.08 12.36
C GLN A 207 -14.43 -10.49 10.92
N LYS A 208 -15.32 -9.76 10.24
CA LYS A 208 -15.66 -10.02 8.84
C LYS A 208 -14.45 -9.91 7.89
N GLU A 209 -13.48 -9.08 8.24
CA GLU A 209 -12.25 -8.88 7.46
C GLU A 209 -11.06 -9.66 8.03
N GLY A 210 -11.29 -10.65 8.89
CA GLY A 210 -10.27 -11.59 9.35
C GLY A 210 -9.50 -11.16 10.59
N PHE A 211 -9.98 -10.17 11.34
CA PHE A 211 -9.41 -9.79 12.63
C PHE A 211 -10.05 -10.57 13.80
N SER A 212 -9.23 -10.88 14.80
CA SER A 212 -9.67 -11.48 16.07
C SER A 212 -9.45 -10.49 17.21
N GLY A 213 -10.48 -10.24 18.01
CA GLY A 213 -10.39 -9.33 19.16
C GLY A 213 -9.77 -9.98 20.40
N TYR A 214 -9.22 -9.16 21.30
CA TYR A 214 -8.75 -9.62 22.61
C TYR A 214 -9.79 -9.35 23.71
N SER A 215 -10.21 -10.39 24.44
CA SER A 215 -11.34 -10.31 25.38
C SER A 215 -11.22 -9.25 26.48
N LYS A 216 -10.02 -8.81 26.85
CA LYS A 216 -9.80 -7.83 27.92
C LYS A 216 -9.73 -6.38 27.43
N GLU A 217 -9.69 -6.17 26.12
CA GLU A 217 -9.48 -4.84 25.53
C GLU A 217 -10.39 -4.68 24.31
N TRP A 218 -11.46 -3.92 24.46
CA TRP A 218 -12.46 -3.75 23.39
C TRP A 218 -11.90 -3.14 22.10
N TRP A 219 -10.78 -2.44 22.18
CA TRP A 219 -10.12 -1.76 21.07
C TRP A 219 -9.10 -2.64 20.33
N HIS A 220 -8.71 -3.79 20.89
CA HIS A 220 -7.54 -4.55 20.43
C HIS A 220 -7.90 -5.68 19.47
N PHE A 221 -7.31 -5.66 18.27
CA PHE A 221 -7.58 -6.63 17.22
C PHE A 221 -6.31 -7.09 16.49
N THR A 222 -6.16 -8.41 16.31
CA THR A 222 -5.06 -9.00 15.52
C THR A 222 -5.60 -9.60 14.22
N TYR A 223 -5.02 -9.23 13.09
CA TYR A 223 -5.31 -9.83 11.80
C TYR A 223 -4.80 -11.27 11.74
N THR A 224 -5.69 -12.19 11.36
CA THR A 224 -5.45 -13.64 11.31
C THR A 224 -5.79 -14.25 9.94
N GLY A 225 -6.09 -13.43 8.94
CA GLY A 225 -6.59 -13.89 7.63
C GLY A 225 -5.55 -14.57 6.71
N ASN A 226 -4.28 -14.19 6.81
CA ASN A 226 -3.13 -14.86 6.15
C ASN A 226 -2.18 -15.41 7.23
N ASP A 227 -1.15 -16.19 6.83
CA ASP A 227 -0.13 -16.72 7.74
C ASP A 227 0.31 -15.66 8.75
N ALA A 228 -0.14 -15.81 10.00
CA ALA A 228 0.06 -14.80 11.03
C ALA A 228 1.56 -14.54 11.17
N LEU A 229 1.96 -13.27 11.12
CA LEU A 229 3.35 -12.89 11.31
C LEU A 229 3.83 -13.38 12.68
N LYS A 230 4.93 -14.13 12.68
CA LYS A 230 5.44 -14.80 13.90
C LYS A 230 6.57 -14.02 14.55
N ASN A 231 7.28 -13.21 13.76
CA ASN A 231 8.50 -12.55 14.20
C ASN A 231 8.18 -11.23 14.89
N VAL A 232 8.80 -11.04 16.06
CA VAL A 232 8.84 -9.75 16.75
C VAL A 232 9.88 -8.87 16.05
N MET A 233 9.53 -7.61 15.80
CA MET A 233 10.38 -6.63 15.11
C MET A 233 10.77 -5.48 16.05
N ASP A 234 11.92 -4.85 15.77
CA ASP A 234 12.40 -3.69 16.54
C ASP A 234 13.01 -2.57 15.67
N PHE A 235 12.23 -2.08 14.71
CA PHE A 235 12.53 -0.85 13.97
C PHE A 235 11.74 0.35 14.54
N PRO A 236 12.30 1.57 14.53
CA PRO A 236 11.59 2.78 14.95
C PRO A 236 10.53 3.21 13.95
N ILE A 237 9.49 3.86 14.45
CA ILE A 237 8.47 4.52 13.64
C ILE A 237 8.99 5.92 13.30
N THR A 238 9.13 6.22 12.01
CA THR A 238 9.55 7.52 11.48
C THR A 238 8.39 8.19 10.75
N PRO A 239 8.44 9.52 10.51
CA PRO A 239 7.41 10.19 9.72
C PRO A 239 7.31 9.60 8.33
N LEU A 240 6.09 9.62 7.77
CA LEU A 240 5.88 9.32 6.36
C LEU A 240 6.61 10.36 5.49
N GLU A 241 7.63 9.95 4.74
CA GLU A 241 8.29 10.83 3.78
C GLU A 241 7.54 10.82 2.43
N SER A 242 7.78 11.78 1.55
CA SER A 242 7.13 11.85 0.23
C SER A 242 7.43 10.64 -0.67
N SER A 243 8.45 9.84 -0.34
CA SER A 243 8.73 8.53 -0.95
C SER A 243 7.87 7.39 -0.39
N ASP A 244 7.24 7.57 0.77
CA ASP A 244 6.42 6.54 1.44
C ASP A 244 4.90 6.69 1.19
N THR A 245 4.42 7.81 0.61
CA THR A 245 2.99 8.11 0.38
C THR A 245 2.33 7.31 -0.74
N ASP A 246 3.09 6.54 -1.52
CA ASP A 246 2.51 5.62 -2.51
C ASP A 246 2.32 4.26 -1.82
N PRO A 247 1.08 3.76 -1.61
CA PRO A 247 0.84 2.40 -1.17
C PRO A 247 1.18 1.40 -2.28
N GLN A 248 2.44 1.36 -2.68
CA GLN A 248 2.97 0.32 -3.55
C GLN A 248 3.62 -0.74 -2.64
N PRO A 249 3.38 -2.03 -2.89
CA PRO A 249 4.06 -3.10 -2.17
C PRO A 249 5.56 -2.97 -2.45
N HIS A 250 6.33 -2.48 -1.47
CA HIS A 250 7.77 -2.28 -1.56
C HIS A 250 8.44 -3.03 -0.42
N ALA A 251 8.94 -4.26 -0.55
CA ALA A 251 8.96 -5.25 -1.59
C ALA A 251 8.54 -6.66 -1.07
N ALA A 252 7.85 -7.41 -1.93
CA ALA A 252 8.37 -8.73 -2.23
C ALA A 252 9.43 -8.46 -3.30
N GLN A 253 10.61 -9.09 -3.23
CA GLN A 253 11.59 -9.03 -4.30
C GLN A 253 10.86 -9.11 -5.64
N ALA A 254 10.90 -8.05 -6.45
CA ALA A 254 10.22 -8.04 -7.74
C ALA A 254 10.69 -9.27 -8.51
N GLN A 255 9.83 -10.27 -8.62
CA GLN A 255 10.11 -11.54 -9.28
C GLN A 255 8.96 -11.78 -10.22
N VAL A 256 9.26 -12.34 -11.39
CA VAL A 256 8.20 -12.87 -12.23
C VAL A 256 7.49 -13.95 -11.42
N PRO A 257 6.22 -13.76 -11.01
CA PRO A 257 5.55 -14.68 -10.11
C PRO A 257 5.51 -16.08 -10.71
N ASP A 258 5.58 -17.10 -9.85
CA ASP A 258 5.47 -18.51 -10.29
C ASP A 258 4.14 -18.81 -10.99
N THR A 259 3.13 -17.96 -10.79
CA THR A 259 1.83 -18.03 -11.47
C THR A 259 1.83 -17.42 -12.88
N SER A 260 2.88 -16.71 -13.28
CA SER A 260 3.01 -16.14 -14.62
C SER A 260 3.71 -17.13 -15.55
N ASN A 261 3.02 -17.53 -16.62
CA ASN A 261 3.51 -18.48 -17.61
C ASN A 261 3.84 -17.85 -18.96
N GLN A 262 3.55 -16.56 -19.15
CA GLN A 262 3.89 -15.82 -20.36
C GLN A 262 4.67 -14.56 -20.02
N LEU A 263 5.81 -14.38 -20.68
CA LEU A 263 6.68 -13.23 -20.47
C LEU A 263 7.10 -12.64 -21.82
N ILE A 264 6.98 -11.32 -21.96
CA ILE A 264 7.60 -10.56 -23.04
C ILE A 264 8.78 -9.81 -22.44
N VAL A 265 9.96 -10.03 -22.99
CA VAL A 265 11.17 -9.28 -22.62
C VAL A 265 11.48 -8.30 -23.73
N VAL A 266 11.51 -7.01 -23.40
CA VAL A 266 11.97 -5.93 -24.27
C VAL A 266 13.29 -5.41 -23.73
N THR A 267 14.32 -5.40 -24.56
CA THR A 267 15.62 -4.82 -24.21
C THR A 267 16.03 -3.71 -25.15
N THR A 268 16.64 -2.66 -24.59
CA THR A 268 17.38 -1.64 -25.33
C THR A 268 18.84 -1.70 -24.95
N LYS A 269 19.73 -1.25 -25.83
CA LYS A 269 21.17 -1.27 -25.55
C LYS A 269 21.55 -0.38 -24.34
N ASN A 270 20.89 0.76 -24.16
CA ASN A 270 21.01 1.60 -22.96
C ASN A 270 19.73 2.44 -22.72
N TRP A 271 19.77 3.27 -21.67
CA TRP A 271 18.70 4.17 -21.25
C TRP A 271 18.21 5.20 -22.28
N THR A 272 19.01 5.49 -23.31
CA THR A 272 18.73 6.52 -24.31
C THR A 272 18.48 5.97 -25.72
N ASP A 273 18.76 4.68 -25.95
CA ASP A 273 18.50 4.05 -27.24
C ASP A 273 17.00 3.93 -27.49
N ILE A 274 16.60 4.29 -28.72
CA ILE A 274 15.20 4.23 -29.16
C ILE A 274 14.86 2.89 -29.81
N GLN A 275 15.86 2.10 -30.19
CA GLN A 275 15.69 0.78 -30.80
C GLN A 275 15.87 -0.30 -29.74
N GLY A 276 15.04 -1.33 -29.82
CA GLY A 276 15.12 -2.49 -28.94
C GLY A 276 14.69 -3.77 -29.63
N THR A 277 14.76 -4.86 -28.88
CA THR A 277 14.30 -6.19 -29.32
C THR A 277 13.29 -6.72 -28.31
N ALA A 278 12.20 -7.29 -28.81
CA ALA A 278 11.23 -8.03 -28.02
C ALA A 278 11.38 -9.54 -28.24
N GLN A 279 11.37 -10.32 -27.16
CA GLN A 279 11.36 -11.78 -27.19
C GLN A 279 10.23 -12.29 -26.29
N ARG A 280 9.44 -13.22 -26.83
CA ARG A 280 8.39 -13.92 -26.08
C ARG A 280 8.94 -15.16 -25.42
N TYR A 281 8.42 -15.48 -24.25
CA TYR A 281 8.77 -16.68 -23.51
C TYR A 281 7.54 -17.33 -22.89
N GLU A 282 7.56 -18.66 -22.81
CA GLU A 282 6.59 -19.46 -22.06
C GLU A 282 7.29 -20.22 -20.95
N ARG A 283 6.65 -20.32 -19.78
CA ARG A 283 7.19 -21.05 -18.64
C ARG A 283 7.04 -22.56 -18.86
N GLN A 284 8.14 -23.29 -18.69
CA GLN A 284 8.17 -24.75 -18.65
C GLN A 284 8.81 -25.20 -17.34
N GLY A 285 7.98 -25.69 -16.42
CA GLY A 285 8.42 -25.97 -15.05
C GLY A 285 8.83 -24.67 -14.34
N LYS A 286 10.09 -24.55 -13.95
CA LYS A 286 10.61 -23.37 -13.23
C LYS A 286 11.29 -22.35 -14.15
N THR A 287 11.51 -22.67 -15.42
CA THR A 287 12.29 -21.83 -16.34
C THR A 287 11.43 -21.33 -17.50
N PHE A 288 11.84 -20.21 -18.10
CA PHE A 288 11.22 -19.66 -19.30
C PHE A 288 11.98 -20.11 -20.55
N GLN A 289 11.23 -20.56 -21.56
CA GLN A 289 11.77 -20.97 -22.86
C GLN A 289 11.33 -19.98 -23.95
N LYS A 290 12.21 -19.70 -24.91
CA LYS A 290 11.91 -18.78 -26.03
C LYS A 290 10.73 -19.32 -26.84
N TYR A 291 9.73 -18.47 -27.05
CA TYR A 291 8.57 -18.76 -27.90
C TYR A 291 8.68 -17.98 -29.21
N GLY A 292 9.02 -18.70 -30.29
CA GLY A 292 9.25 -18.10 -31.61
C GLY A 292 10.47 -17.18 -31.65
N ALA A 293 10.66 -16.53 -32.81
CA ALA A 293 11.74 -15.57 -33.02
C ALA A 293 11.49 -14.25 -32.26
N SER A 294 12.58 -13.58 -31.87
CA SER A 294 12.54 -12.20 -31.44
C SER A 294 12.20 -11.27 -32.60
N PHE A 295 11.77 -10.06 -32.29
CA PHE A 295 11.40 -9.04 -33.27
C PHE A 295 11.81 -7.64 -32.82
N PRO A 296 12.13 -6.75 -33.78
CA PRO A 296 12.48 -5.36 -33.49
C PRO A 296 11.31 -4.57 -32.88
N VAL A 297 11.63 -3.65 -31.97
CA VAL A 297 10.72 -2.65 -31.43
C VAL A 297 11.39 -1.27 -31.39
N VAL A 298 10.57 -0.23 -31.31
CA VAL A 298 11.01 1.14 -30.98
C VAL A 298 10.34 1.61 -29.70
N VAL A 299 11.07 2.34 -28.87
CA VAL A 299 10.58 2.87 -27.59
C VAL A 299 10.40 4.39 -27.66
N GLY A 300 10.21 5.04 -26.50
CA GLY A 300 10.12 6.49 -26.41
C GLY A 300 11.30 7.20 -27.11
N LYS A 301 11.05 8.38 -27.67
CA LYS A 301 12.05 9.23 -28.37
C LYS A 301 13.27 9.60 -27.53
N SER A 302 13.16 9.48 -26.21
CA SER A 302 14.22 9.71 -25.24
C SER A 302 14.75 8.42 -24.60
N GLY A 303 14.34 7.24 -25.09
CA GLY A 303 14.72 5.92 -24.57
C GLY A 303 13.80 5.42 -23.45
N LEU A 304 14.40 4.84 -22.40
CA LEU A 304 13.71 4.25 -21.26
C LEU A 304 13.87 5.08 -19.98
N ALA A 305 12.94 4.90 -19.04
CA ALA A 305 12.98 5.44 -17.67
C ALA A 305 12.30 4.48 -16.69
N TRP A 306 12.80 4.34 -15.47
CA TRP A 306 12.14 3.55 -14.42
C TRP A 306 10.68 3.95 -14.23
N GLY A 307 9.76 3.01 -14.48
CA GLY A 307 8.32 3.20 -14.40
C GLY A 307 7.68 2.57 -13.16
N LYS A 308 6.43 2.95 -12.88
CA LYS A 308 5.61 2.42 -11.78
C LYS A 308 4.91 1.14 -12.26
N GLY A 309 5.42 -0.02 -11.87
CA GLY A 309 4.90 -1.33 -12.27
C GLY A 309 4.84 -2.32 -11.10
N LEU A 310 4.89 -3.62 -11.39
CA LEU A 310 5.02 -4.68 -10.36
C LEU A 310 6.38 -4.65 -9.68
N SER A 311 7.39 -4.10 -10.34
CA SER A 311 8.71 -3.93 -9.76
C SER A 311 8.81 -2.62 -9.00
N VAL A 312 9.22 -2.77 -7.75
CA VAL A 312 9.67 -1.71 -6.85
C VAL A 312 11.06 -1.28 -7.28
N VAL A 313 11.22 -0.01 -7.62
CA VAL A 313 12.50 0.55 -8.02
C VAL A 313 12.93 1.55 -6.94
N ASP A 314 13.06 1.09 -5.70
CA ASP A 314 13.68 1.88 -4.66
C ASP A 314 15.19 1.97 -4.93
N GLN A 315 15.69 3.20 -4.99
CA GLN A 315 17.11 3.58 -5.11
C GLN A 315 17.86 2.94 -6.29
N ARG A 316 17.59 3.37 -7.52
CA ARG A 316 18.39 2.96 -8.68
C ARG A 316 18.98 4.15 -9.42
N GLU A 317 20.23 4.00 -9.86
CA GLU A 317 20.83 4.89 -10.83
C GLU A 317 20.06 4.76 -12.15
N GLY A 318 19.73 5.91 -12.77
CA GLY A 318 19.01 5.95 -14.04
C GLY A 318 17.87 6.97 -14.08
N PRO A 319 17.32 7.23 -15.26
CA PRO A 319 16.20 8.15 -15.44
C PRO A 319 14.92 7.57 -14.82
N ILE A 320 14.14 8.42 -14.14
CA ILE A 320 12.82 8.09 -13.57
C ILE A 320 11.74 8.62 -14.51
N LYS A 321 10.73 7.79 -14.78
CA LYS A 321 9.61 8.12 -15.66
C LYS A 321 8.81 9.30 -15.11
N ARG A 322 8.50 10.27 -15.97
CA ARG A 322 7.62 11.41 -15.70
C ARG A 322 6.70 11.67 -16.88
N GLU A 323 5.61 12.41 -16.64
CA GLU A 323 4.74 12.88 -17.72
C GLU A 323 5.53 13.76 -18.72
N GLY A 324 5.32 13.52 -20.01
CA GLY A 324 5.98 14.29 -21.08
C GLY A 324 7.50 14.09 -21.27
N ASP A 325 8.16 13.19 -20.54
CA ASP A 325 9.62 12.98 -20.62
C ASP A 325 10.13 12.36 -21.94
N GLY A 326 9.23 11.86 -22.79
CA GLY A 326 9.58 11.21 -24.04
C GLY A 326 10.11 9.77 -23.89
N LYS A 327 10.03 9.17 -22.70
CA LYS A 327 10.62 7.86 -22.38
C LYS A 327 9.54 6.80 -22.21
N ALA A 328 9.84 5.56 -22.57
CA ALA A 328 9.00 4.41 -22.22
C ALA A 328 9.38 3.83 -20.86
N PRO A 329 8.43 3.23 -20.12
CA PRO A 329 8.71 2.77 -18.77
C PRO A 329 9.59 1.52 -18.80
N ALA A 330 10.58 1.47 -17.91
CA ALA A 330 11.43 0.33 -17.63
C ALA A 330 11.00 -0.31 -16.31
N GLY A 331 10.98 -1.64 -16.26
CA GLY A 331 10.49 -2.40 -15.12
C GLY A 331 9.76 -3.68 -15.51
N LEU A 332 9.04 -4.24 -14.54
CA LEU A 332 8.13 -5.38 -14.70
C LEU A 332 6.68 -4.89 -14.66
N PHE A 333 5.88 -5.17 -15.69
CA PHE A 333 4.51 -4.66 -15.83
C PHE A 333 3.54 -5.78 -16.17
N LYS A 334 2.28 -5.63 -15.74
CA LYS A 334 1.17 -6.43 -16.28
C LYS A 334 0.78 -5.90 -17.65
N LEU A 335 0.26 -6.80 -18.48
CA LEU A 335 -0.40 -6.46 -19.73
C LEU A 335 -1.90 -6.54 -19.52
N GLY A 336 -2.58 -5.41 -19.72
CA GLY A 336 -4.00 -5.24 -19.47
C GLY A 336 -4.84 -5.50 -20.73
N THR A 337 -5.89 -4.69 -20.87
CA THR A 337 -6.87 -4.75 -21.97
C THR A 337 -6.20 -4.49 -23.32
N ALA A 338 -6.46 -5.35 -24.29
CA ALA A 338 -6.18 -5.08 -25.70
C ALA A 338 -7.23 -4.09 -26.25
N PHE A 339 -6.85 -3.28 -27.23
CA PHE A 339 -7.77 -2.34 -27.88
C PHE A 339 -7.53 -2.29 -29.38
N GLY A 340 -8.51 -1.78 -30.13
CA GLY A 340 -8.35 -1.57 -31.57
C GLY A 340 -9.58 -1.00 -32.23
N TYR A 341 -9.54 -0.82 -33.55
CA TYR A 341 -10.58 -0.09 -34.28
C TYR A 341 -11.79 -0.93 -34.68
N ASP A 342 -11.62 -2.25 -34.71
CA ASP A 342 -12.66 -3.20 -35.06
C ASP A 342 -13.59 -3.45 -33.89
N SER A 343 -14.82 -3.86 -34.18
CA SER A 343 -15.82 -4.16 -33.12
C SER A 343 -15.44 -5.40 -32.29
N THR A 344 -14.61 -6.27 -32.84
CA THR A 344 -14.09 -7.50 -32.22
C THR A 344 -12.67 -7.75 -32.71
N ALA A 345 -11.84 -8.41 -31.91
CA ALA A 345 -10.50 -8.85 -32.32
C ALA A 345 -10.25 -10.31 -31.94
N ASP A 346 -9.38 -10.97 -32.70
CA ASP A 346 -8.87 -12.30 -32.37
C ASP A 346 -7.80 -12.19 -31.26
N THR A 347 -8.27 -12.11 -30.02
CA THR A 347 -7.44 -12.03 -28.82
C THR A 347 -8.13 -12.73 -27.65
N ARG A 348 -7.33 -13.28 -26.73
CA ARG A 348 -7.84 -13.82 -25.45
C ARG A 348 -7.80 -12.79 -24.34
N LEU A 349 -7.08 -11.69 -24.51
CA LEU A 349 -7.12 -10.56 -23.58
C LEU A 349 -8.53 -9.92 -23.61
N PRO A 350 -8.94 -9.25 -22.53
CA PRO A 350 -10.07 -8.32 -22.60
C PRO A 350 -9.87 -7.35 -23.77
N TYR A 351 -10.93 -7.06 -24.52
CA TYR A 351 -10.84 -6.22 -25.72
C TYR A 351 -11.75 -5.00 -25.63
N LEU A 352 -11.18 -3.82 -25.93
CA LEU A 352 -11.90 -2.54 -26.04
C LEU A 352 -11.91 -2.07 -27.50
N ALA A 353 -13.09 -2.08 -28.12
CA ALA A 353 -13.29 -1.46 -29.43
C ALA A 353 -13.30 0.07 -29.29
N LEU A 354 -12.35 0.74 -29.97
CA LEU A 354 -12.15 2.18 -29.89
C LEU A 354 -13.17 2.94 -30.73
N THR A 355 -13.86 3.88 -30.11
CA THR A 355 -14.77 4.83 -30.76
C THR A 355 -14.05 6.13 -31.11
N SER A 356 -14.70 7.01 -31.89
CA SER A 356 -14.20 8.37 -32.13
C SER A 356 -14.17 9.25 -30.88
N THR A 357 -14.78 8.80 -29.78
CA THR A 357 -14.86 9.50 -28.49
C THR A 357 -14.01 8.83 -27.41
N THR A 358 -13.29 7.76 -27.76
CA THR A 358 -12.39 7.09 -26.81
C THR A 358 -11.10 7.89 -26.68
N GLU A 359 -10.75 8.24 -25.45
CA GLU A 359 -9.60 9.05 -25.10
C GLU A 359 -8.83 8.39 -23.95
N CYS A 360 -7.52 8.52 -23.94
CA CYS A 360 -6.72 8.26 -22.75
C CYS A 360 -6.37 9.61 -22.10
N VAL A 361 -6.67 9.77 -20.82
CA VAL A 361 -6.47 11.06 -20.14
C VAL A 361 -5.02 11.18 -19.67
N ASP A 362 -4.29 12.18 -20.18
CA ASP A 362 -2.89 12.45 -19.84
C ASP A 362 -2.70 13.71 -18.96
N ASP A 363 -3.79 14.39 -18.58
CA ASP A 363 -3.76 15.49 -17.61
C ASP A 363 -3.60 14.96 -16.18
N SER A 364 -2.45 15.20 -15.56
CA SER A 364 -2.13 14.73 -14.21
C SER A 364 -2.99 15.32 -13.09
N HIS A 365 -3.76 16.39 -13.36
CA HIS A 365 -4.68 16.98 -12.39
C HIS A 365 -6.10 16.38 -12.45
N SER A 366 -6.39 15.57 -13.48
CA SER A 366 -7.70 14.93 -13.64
C SER A 366 -7.86 13.77 -12.66
N LYS A 367 -9.09 13.55 -12.19
CA LYS A 367 -9.44 12.35 -11.41
C LYS A 367 -9.39 11.07 -12.25
N ARG A 368 -9.25 11.21 -13.57
CA ARG A 368 -9.19 10.16 -14.58
C ARG A 368 -7.80 9.99 -15.19
N TYR A 369 -6.78 10.62 -14.61
CA TYR A 369 -5.41 10.53 -15.09
C TYR A 369 -4.99 9.07 -15.31
N ASN A 370 -4.40 8.80 -16.48
CA ASN A 370 -3.98 7.47 -16.93
C ASN A 370 -5.14 6.45 -17.11
N GLU A 371 -6.37 6.90 -17.34
CA GLU A 371 -7.52 6.05 -17.66
C GLU A 371 -7.94 6.18 -19.14
N LEU A 372 -8.34 5.05 -19.74
CA LEU A 372 -9.08 5.02 -21.00
C LEU A 372 -10.56 5.27 -20.73
N VAL A 373 -11.12 6.32 -21.34
CA VAL A 373 -12.49 6.77 -21.12
C VAL A 373 -13.23 7.00 -22.43
N ASP A 374 -14.56 6.92 -22.38
CA ASP A 374 -15.43 7.41 -23.45
C ASP A 374 -15.85 8.84 -23.10
N GLY A 375 -15.19 9.82 -23.72
CA GLY A 375 -15.41 11.25 -23.47
C GLY A 375 -16.84 11.72 -23.75
N SER A 376 -17.65 10.94 -24.48
CA SER A 376 -19.07 11.23 -24.69
C SER A 376 -19.97 10.87 -23.51
N LYS A 377 -19.50 10.00 -22.62
CA LYS A 377 -20.30 9.42 -21.51
C LYS A 377 -19.99 10.02 -20.15
N ILE A 378 -18.91 10.78 -20.02
CA ILE A 378 -18.43 11.30 -18.75
C ILE A 378 -18.24 12.81 -18.80
N ALA A 379 -18.45 13.47 -17.67
CA ALA A 379 -18.14 14.89 -17.53
C ALA A 379 -16.62 15.09 -17.57
N LYS A 380 -16.15 15.91 -18.50
CA LYS A 380 -14.73 16.19 -18.70
C LYS A 380 -14.17 17.04 -17.56
N ASP A 381 -13.10 16.55 -16.92
CA ASP A 381 -12.33 17.25 -15.89
C ASP A 381 -10.83 17.39 -16.25
N TRP A 382 -10.45 17.10 -17.50
CA TRP A 382 -9.09 17.17 -18.02
C TRP A 382 -8.93 18.20 -19.14
N ASN A 383 -7.73 18.78 -19.25
CA ASN A 383 -7.37 19.73 -20.30
C ASN A 383 -6.61 19.08 -21.46
N SER A 384 -6.00 17.92 -21.24
CA SER A 384 -5.27 17.16 -22.24
C SER A 384 -5.64 15.67 -22.20
N SER A 385 -5.62 15.05 -23.37
CA SER A 385 -5.87 13.63 -23.57
C SER A 385 -5.28 13.17 -24.90
N GLU A 386 -4.94 11.88 -24.98
CA GLU A 386 -4.65 11.21 -26.23
C GLU A 386 -5.92 10.64 -26.88
N HIS A 387 -6.19 11.04 -28.13
CA HIS A 387 -7.25 10.43 -28.92
C HIS A 387 -6.86 9.01 -29.32
N MET A 388 -7.69 8.03 -28.96
CA MET A 388 -7.33 6.64 -29.14
C MET A 388 -7.60 6.14 -30.58
N ARG A 389 -8.60 6.72 -31.26
CA ARG A 389 -8.85 6.45 -32.68
C ARG A 389 -8.17 7.51 -33.53
N ARG A 390 -6.96 7.19 -34.01
CA ARG A 390 -6.05 8.08 -34.73
C ARG A 390 -6.10 7.85 -36.24
N ASP A 391 -5.90 8.93 -37.00
CA ASP A 391 -5.88 8.89 -38.48
C ASP A 391 -4.61 8.22 -39.05
N ASP A 392 -3.55 8.11 -38.25
CA ASP A 392 -2.28 7.47 -38.64
C ASP A 392 -2.23 5.96 -38.34
N ASP A 393 -3.36 5.37 -37.94
CA ASP A 393 -3.55 3.94 -37.70
C ASP A 393 -2.61 3.28 -36.66
N MET A 394 -1.77 4.04 -35.96
CA MET A 394 -0.84 3.48 -34.97
C MET A 394 -1.56 2.69 -33.86
N TYR A 395 -2.79 3.09 -33.53
CA TYR A 395 -3.63 2.48 -32.48
C TYR A 395 -4.70 1.55 -33.05
N ARG A 396 -4.60 1.17 -34.33
CA ARG A 396 -5.48 0.17 -34.94
C ARG A 396 -5.48 -1.15 -34.17
N GLN A 397 -4.34 -1.50 -33.58
CA GLN A 397 -4.19 -2.52 -32.55
C GLN A 397 -3.25 -2.01 -31.46
N GLY A 398 -3.60 -2.24 -30.21
CA GLY A 398 -2.73 -1.97 -29.08
C GLY A 398 -3.07 -2.76 -27.83
N ILE A 399 -2.15 -2.75 -26.86
CA ILE A 399 -2.30 -3.44 -25.59
C ILE A 399 -1.89 -2.47 -24.48
N VAL A 400 -2.74 -2.32 -23.46
CA VAL A 400 -2.40 -1.51 -22.29
C VAL A 400 -1.26 -2.14 -21.52
N ILE A 401 -0.21 -1.36 -21.29
CA ILE A 401 0.82 -1.69 -20.30
C ILE A 401 0.37 -1.06 -18.99
N GLU A 402 0.18 -1.86 -17.93
CA GLU A 402 -0.25 -1.36 -16.61
C GLU A 402 0.87 -0.64 -15.86
N HIS A 403 1.48 0.35 -16.52
CA HIS A 403 2.33 1.36 -15.91
C HIS A 403 1.45 2.39 -15.21
N ASN A 404 1.91 2.87 -14.05
CA ASN A 404 1.22 3.89 -13.26
C ASN A 404 -0.24 3.52 -12.96
N THR A 405 -0.46 2.28 -12.53
CA THR A 405 -1.80 1.74 -12.22
C THR A 405 -1.77 1.11 -10.82
N PRO A 406 -2.41 1.71 -9.79
CA PRO A 406 -3.20 2.95 -9.82
C PRO A 406 -2.36 4.19 -10.10
N ALA A 407 -3.00 5.20 -10.71
CA ALA A 407 -2.36 6.42 -11.18
C ALA A 407 -1.88 7.32 -10.02
N SER A 408 -0.60 7.67 -10.06
CA SER A 408 0.00 8.78 -9.34
C SER A 408 0.25 9.91 -10.33
N ALA A 409 -0.17 11.13 -9.99
CA ALA A 409 0.06 12.32 -10.82
C ALA A 409 1.53 12.44 -11.27
N ASP A 410 1.73 12.96 -12.49
CA ASP A 410 3.02 13.24 -13.12
C ASP A 410 3.95 12.03 -13.34
N SER A 411 3.49 10.80 -13.05
CA SER A 411 4.31 9.58 -13.17
C SER A 411 4.29 8.96 -14.58
N GLY A 412 3.75 9.68 -15.56
CA GLY A 412 3.55 9.24 -16.94
C GLY A 412 2.27 8.45 -17.13
N SER A 413 1.63 8.64 -18.27
CA SER A 413 0.32 8.06 -18.61
C SER A 413 0.27 7.50 -20.03
N CYS A 414 -0.84 6.81 -20.34
CA CYS A 414 -1.19 6.39 -21.70
C CYS A 414 -0.08 5.58 -22.38
N ILE A 415 0.40 4.55 -21.68
CA ILE A 415 1.49 3.68 -22.15
C ILE A 415 0.93 2.40 -22.72
N PHE A 416 1.27 2.14 -23.99
CA PHE A 416 0.76 1.02 -24.75
C PHE A 416 1.87 0.28 -25.50
N PHE A 417 1.62 -0.99 -25.80
CA PHE A 417 2.10 -1.57 -27.04
C PHE A 417 1.21 -1.13 -28.19
N HIS A 418 1.80 -0.72 -29.31
CA HIS A 418 1.06 -0.33 -30.51
C HIS A 418 1.86 -0.51 -31.80
N ILE A 419 1.24 -0.19 -32.94
CA ILE A 419 1.87 -0.26 -34.25
C ILE A 419 2.80 0.94 -34.44
N TRP A 420 4.05 0.71 -34.85
CA TRP A 420 4.96 1.82 -35.16
C TRP A 420 4.59 2.54 -36.46
N ARG A 421 5.12 3.74 -36.68
CA ARG A 421 5.08 4.35 -38.03
C ARG A 421 6.09 3.70 -38.97
N ALA A 422 7.26 3.37 -38.42
CA ALA A 422 8.38 2.74 -39.10
C ALA A 422 9.35 2.18 -38.05
N PRO A 423 10.20 1.21 -38.41
CA PRO A 423 11.19 0.60 -37.50
C PRO A 423 12.26 1.56 -36.95
N THR A 424 12.31 2.81 -37.44
CA THR A 424 13.24 3.86 -36.98
C THR A 424 12.52 5.08 -36.40
N SER A 425 11.18 5.06 -36.32
CA SER A 425 10.38 6.16 -35.81
C SER A 425 10.00 5.92 -34.35
N PRO A 426 10.60 6.64 -33.38
CA PRO A 426 10.31 6.41 -31.97
C PRO A 426 8.89 6.86 -31.60
N THR A 427 8.44 6.42 -30.43
CA THR A 427 7.17 6.86 -29.83
C THR A 427 7.36 8.11 -28.96
N LEU A 428 6.29 8.65 -28.38
CA LEU A 428 6.39 9.68 -27.34
C LEU A 428 6.60 9.10 -25.93
N GLY A 429 6.51 7.79 -25.76
CA GLY A 429 6.58 7.11 -24.46
C GLY A 429 6.05 5.68 -24.45
N CYS A 430 5.40 5.24 -25.52
CA CYS A 430 4.98 3.86 -25.72
C CYS A 430 6.11 2.94 -26.22
N THR A 431 5.80 1.67 -26.43
CA THR A 431 6.66 0.73 -27.17
C THR A 431 5.92 0.26 -28.41
N ALA A 432 6.53 0.40 -29.58
CA ALA A 432 5.87 0.16 -30.85
C ALA A 432 6.62 -0.86 -31.71
N MET A 433 5.87 -1.59 -32.54
CA MET A 433 6.37 -2.72 -33.32
C MET A 433 5.65 -2.84 -34.67
N ASP A 434 6.09 -3.79 -35.48
CA ASP A 434 5.44 -4.09 -36.76
C ASP A 434 3.98 -4.54 -36.56
N PRO A 435 3.04 -4.18 -37.47
CA PRO A 435 1.67 -4.69 -37.43
C PRO A 435 1.58 -6.21 -37.29
N ALA A 436 2.47 -6.96 -37.97
CA ALA A 436 2.46 -8.42 -37.89
C ALA A 436 2.91 -8.94 -36.51
N ASP A 437 3.78 -8.21 -35.82
CA ASP A 437 4.25 -8.56 -34.48
C ASP A 437 3.18 -8.32 -33.41
N ILE A 438 2.48 -7.19 -33.46
CA ILE A 438 1.41 -6.95 -32.48
C ILE A 438 0.23 -7.90 -32.70
N ALA A 439 -0.09 -8.26 -33.94
CA ALA A 439 -1.08 -9.29 -34.24
C ALA A 439 -0.68 -10.68 -33.68
N ARG A 440 0.62 -11.00 -33.70
CA ARG A 440 1.16 -12.19 -33.02
C ARG A 440 1.04 -12.11 -31.50
N LEU A 441 1.13 -10.91 -30.91
CA LEU A 441 0.90 -10.73 -29.47
C LEU A 441 -0.58 -10.93 -29.11
N PHE A 442 -1.50 -10.36 -29.89
CA PHE A 442 -2.95 -10.52 -29.69
C PHE A 442 -3.38 -11.99 -29.63
N SER A 443 -2.92 -12.80 -30.58
CA SER A 443 -3.28 -14.22 -30.67
C SER A 443 -2.59 -15.10 -29.60
N TRP A 444 -1.41 -14.69 -29.13
CA TRP A 444 -0.59 -15.47 -28.20
C TRP A 444 -0.93 -15.19 -26.74
N LEU A 445 -1.13 -13.93 -26.36
CA LEU A 445 -1.33 -13.53 -24.97
C LEU A 445 -2.66 -14.08 -24.42
N ASP A 446 -2.58 -14.71 -23.24
CA ASP A 446 -3.70 -15.35 -22.58
C ASP A 446 -3.77 -14.87 -21.13
N PRO A 447 -4.82 -14.14 -20.71
CA PRO A 447 -4.89 -13.58 -19.36
C PRO A 447 -4.89 -14.67 -18.27
N ARG A 448 -5.26 -15.92 -18.61
CA ARG A 448 -5.20 -17.06 -17.68
C ARG A 448 -3.77 -17.50 -17.38
N GLN A 449 -2.82 -17.12 -18.24
CA GLN A 449 -1.39 -17.37 -18.07
C GLN A 449 -0.67 -16.21 -17.37
N SER A 450 -1.42 -15.20 -16.91
CA SER A 450 -0.89 -14.00 -16.21
C SER A 450 0.30 -13.38 -16.95
N PRO A 451 0.13 -12.89 -18.18
CA PRO A 451 1.23 -12.41 -19.02
C PRO A 451 1.86 -11.14 -18.45
N LEU A 452 3.19 -11.07 -18.49
CA LEU A 452 3.96 -9.92 -18.01
C LEU A 452 4.90 -9.36 -19.08
N LEU A 453 5.25 -8.09 -18.92
CA LEU A 453 6.30 -7.39 -19.66
C LEU A 453 7.48 -7.12 -18.73
N VAL A 454 8.69 -7.50 -19.14
CA VAL A 454 9.96 -6.97 -18.62
C VAL A 454 10.55 -6.07 -19.68
N GLN A 455 10.71 -4.80 -19.37
CA GLN A 455 11.31 -3.82 -20.28
C GLN A 455 12.50 -3.14 -19.60
N LEU A 456 13.72 -3.38 -20.08
CA LEU A 456 14.94 -2.93 -19.39
C LEU A 456 16.07 -2.63 -20.37
N PRO A 457 16.99 -1.71 -20.08
CA PRO A 457 18.30 -1.71 -20.73
C PRO A 457 19.02 -3.05 -20.48
N GLU A 458 19.84 -3.51 -21.43
CA GLU A 458 20.56 -4.80 -21.35
C GLU A 458 21.37 -4.96 -20.05
N ALA A 459 22.07 -3.91 -19.61
CA ALA A 459 22.85 -3.94 -18.36
C ALA A 459 21.96 -4.15 -17.12
N GLU A 460 20.79 -3.50 -17.09
CA GLU A 460 19.82 -3.67 -16.00
C GLU A 460 19.16 -5.05 -16.07
N TYR A 461 18.85 -5.54 -17.27
CA TYR A 461 18.31 -6.88 -17.46
C TYR A 461 19.23 -7.93 -16.83
N GLU A 462 20.52 -7.89 -17.14
CA GLU A 462 21.49 -8.83 -16.56
C GLU A 462 21.64 -8.65 -15.05
N HIS A 463 21.63 -7.41 -14.56
CA HIS A 463 21.68 -7.13 -13.12
C HIS A 463 20.48 -7.74 -12.36
N PHE A 464 19.27 -7.68 -12.96
CA PHE A 464 18.06 -8.21 -12.34
C PHE A 464 17.75 -9.67 -12.67
N ARG A 465 18.47 -10.28 -13.63
CA ARG A 465 18.13 -11.59 -14.18
C ARG A 465 17.92 -12.66 -13.13
N GLU A 466 18.89 -12.83 -12.22
CA GLU A 466 18.80 -13.83 -11.15
C GLU A 466 17.72 -13.47 -10.13
N ARG A 467 17.72 -12.20 -9.69
CA ARG A 467 16.78 -11.71 -8.67
C ARG A 467 15.33 -11.84 -9.14
N TRP A 468 15.05 -11.62 -10.42
CA TRP A 468 13.71 -11.60 -11.00
C TRP A 468 13.30 -12.94 -11.65
N ASN A 469 14.19 -13.95 -11.61
CA ASN A 469 14.04 -15.25 -12.28
C ASN A 469 13.76 -15.12 -13.80
N LEU A 470 14.53 -14.26 -14.47
CA LEU A 470 14.40 -13.98 -15.90
C LEU A 470 15.15 -15.01 -16.75
N PRO A 471 14.69 -15.31 -17.97
CA PRO A 471 15.41 -16.16 -18.90
C PRO A 471 16.76 -15.55 -19.30
N GLN A 472 17.67 -16.39 -19.80
CA GLN A 472 18.85 -15.89 -20.48
C GLN A 472 18.42 -15.17 -21.78
N HIS A 473 18.85 -13.92 -21.94
CA HIS A 473 18.52 -13.09 -23.09
C HIS A 473 19.28 -13.57 -24.34
#